data_AF-A0A1V4JUF5-F1
#
_entry.id   AF-A0A1V4JUF5-F1
#
_cell.length_a   1.000
_cell.length_b   1.000
_cell.length_c   1.000
_cell.angle_alpha   90.00
_cell.angle_beta   90.00
_cell.angle_gamma   90.00
#
_symmetry.space_group_name_H-M   'P 1'
#
loop_
_entity.id
_entity.type
_entity.pdbx_description
1 polymer ?
#
loop_
_entity_poly.entity_id
_entity_poly.type
_entity_poly.pdbx_seq_one_letter_code
_entity_poly.pdbx_strand_id
1 'polypeptide(L)'
;MASTDCPGKEGVGNRRRNLTLLRNKLYMGERRRTEPVVEGTAATGDHGALRRSQSDRTEYSQKLQEKMSPQVGSSSPATSPQEDEEQVRRRMMAKRVKIIAELMQTEKDYISDLDLCIKEVIQPLRKKQIARFDVDGLFSNIELVHQVSANLLSLLEEATTDVEPPMQIIGEVFLQIKGPLEDTYKIYCYRHDDAHTMLESYEKDEELKQHLRHCVQSLKKIYEEEGKPNLMDMGSLMIKPVQRVMKYPLLLCELLNSTPASHPDHKALENALFAMKNINVNINELKRRKDLVLKYKRNDDDETLKEKFSRLNIHSISKKSKRVTSHLKILTGGEPQVLTDPNADLH
;
A
#
# COMPACT_ATOMS: atom_id res chain seq x y z
N MET A 1 40.48 -46.21 -31.21
CA MET A 1 39.58 -46.93 -30.29
C MET A 1 39.19 -45.93 -29.21
N ALA A 2 38.14 -45.12 -29.44
CA ALA A 2 36.70 -45.43 -29.27
C ALA A 2 36.29 -45.29 -27.78
N SER A 3 35.21 -44.62 -27.35
CA SER A 3 34.14 -43.86 -28.00
C SER A 3 33.29 -43.16 -26.91
N THR A 4 32.70 -42.01 -27.27
CA THR A 4 31.39 -41.41 -26.90
C THR A 4 30.54 -41.94 -25.72
N ASP A 5 29.98 -41.04 -24.90
CA ASP A 5 28.54 -40.64 -24.91
C ASP A 5 28.09 -39.79 -23.69
N CYS A 6 27.22 -38.80 -23.93
CA CYS A 6 26.24 -38.22 -22.98
C CYS A 6 24.85 -38.87 -23.26
N PRO A 7 23.70 -38.55 -22.60
CA PRO A 7 23.37 -37.76 -21.40
C PRO A 7 22.36 -38.47 -20.43
N GLY A 8 22.03 -37.85 -19.28
CA GLY A 8 20.93 -38.30 -18.40
C GLY A 8 20.24 -37.14 -17.67
N LYS A 9 18.97 -36.88 -18.02
CA LYS A 9 18.06 -35.89 -17.43
C LYS A 9 17.58 -36.35 -16.04
N GLU A 10 17.50 -35.43 -15.08
CA GLU A 10 16.35 -35.33 -14.18
C GLU A 10 15.99 -33.86 -13.96
N GLY A 11 14.72 -33.54 -14.22
CA GLY A 11 14.17 -32.21 -13.99
C GLY A 11 13.74 -32.03 -12.55
N VAL A 12 13.59 -30.77 -12.14
CA VAL A 12 12.44 -30.20 -11.42
C VAL A 12 12.84 -28.81 -10.93
N GLY A 13 11.98 -27.83 -11.20
CA GLY A 13 11.75 -26.75 -10.24
C GLY A 13 12.47 -25.42 -10.44
N ASN A 14 12.45 -24.82 -11.63
CA ASN A 14 12.72 -23.38 -11.74
C ASN A 14 11.41 -22.58 -11.78
N ARG A 15 10.74 -22.47 -10.63
CA ARG A 15 9.60 -21.56 -10.42
C ARG A 15 9.72 -20.86 -9.06
N ARG A 16 10.84 -20.20 -8.81
CA ARG A 16 11.03 -19.29 -7.66
C ARG A 16 11.79 -18.02 -8.07
N ARG A 17 11.17 -17.20 -8.92
CA ARG A 17 11.53 -15.79 -9.06
C ARG A 17 10.24 -15.02 -9.28
N ASN A 18 9.57 -14.61 -8.20
CA ASN A 18 8.54 -13.54 -8.15
C ASN A 18 7.85 -13.50 -6.76
N LEU A 19 8.62 -13.57 -5.65
CA LEU A 19 8.05 -13.46 -4.29
C LEU A 19 8.32 -12.11 -3.61
N THR A 20 9.22 -11.28 -4.14
CA THR A 20 9.53 -9.95 -3.60
C THR A 20 8.47 -8.89 -3.91
N LEU A 21 7.72 -9.03 -5.01
CA LEU A 21 6.63 -8.11 -5.38
C LEU A 21 5.32 -8.37 -4.63
N LEU A 22 5.16 -9.53 -3.99
CA LEU A 22 3.95 -9.91 -3.27
C LEU A 22 3.99 -9.60 -1.77
N ARG A 23 5.17 -9.36 -1.19
CA ARG A 23 5.27 -8.98 0.23
C ARG A 23 4.70 -7.58 0.50
N ASN A 24 4.68 -6.72 -0.51
CA ASN A 24 4.04 -5.39 -0.44
C ASN A 24 2.50 -5.43 -0.53
N LYS A 25 1.89 -6.60 -0.78
CA LYS A 25 0.42 -6.78 -0.77
C LYS A 25 -0.15 -7.24 0.58
N LEU A 26 0.69 -7.52 1.58
CA LEU A 26 0.23 -8.03 2.88
C LEU A 26 -0.32 -6.96 3.84
N TYR A 27 -0.17 -5.67 3.54
CA TYR A 27 -0.64 -4.60 4.44
C TYR A 27 -2.04 -4.04 4.11
N MET A 28 -2.90 -4.86 3.50
CA MET A 28 -4.32 -4.56 3.22
C MET A 28 -5.27 -5.69 3.68
N GLY A 29 -4.97 -6.42 4.77
CA GLY A 29 -5.74 -7.61 5.16
C GLY A 29 -6.13 -7.80 6.62
N GLU A 30 -5.45 -7.17 7.59
CA GLU A 30 -5.72 -7.48 9.00
C GLU A 30 -6.56 -6.41 9.69
N ARG A 31 -7.87 -6.53 9.49
CA ARG A 31 -8.92 -6.25 10.50
C ARG A 31 -10.26 -6.71 9.89
N ARG A 32 -10.60 -7.98 10.11
CA ARG A 32 -11.94 -8.55 10.36
C ARG A 32 -11.92 -10.07 10.17
N ARG A 33 -11.64 -10.80 11.25
CA ARG A 33 -12.36 -12.06 11.56
C ARG A 33 -12.55 -12.12 13.06
N THR A 34 -13.74 -11.73 13.50
CA THR A 34 -14.30 -12.16 14.77
C THR A 34 -14.84 -13.57 14.55
N GLU A 35 -14.13 -14.59 15.01
CA GLU A 35 -14.75 -15.88 15.31
C GLU A 35 -15.22 -15.86 16.77
N PRO A 36 -16.43 -16.34 17.09
CA PRO A 36 -16.85 -16.50 18.46
C PRO A 36 -16.19 -17.75 19.06
N VAL A 37 -15.41 -17.54 20.11
CA VAL A 37 -14.88 -18.60 20.99
C VAL A 37 -16.06 -19.24 21.71
N VAL A 38 -16.24 -20.55 21.54
CA VAL A 38 -16.98 -21.40 22.48
C VAL A 38 -15.93 -22.23 23.22
N GLU A 39 -15.78 -21.95 24.52
CA GLU A 39 -14.93 -22.74 25.42
C GLU A 39 -15.50 -24.15 25.58
N GLY A 40 -14.62 -25.14 25.41
CA GLY A 40 -14.92 -26.54 25.63
C GLY A 40 -14.54 -27.01 27.03
N THR A 41 -15.21 -28.06 27.50
CA THR A 41 -14.71 -28.93 28.57
C THR A 41 -14.72 -30.38 28.10
N ALA A 42 -13.58 -31.02 28.27
CA ALA A 42 -13.19 -32.34 27.76
C ALA A 42 -13.77 -33.52 28.58
N ALA A 43 -13.91 -34.70 27.95
CA ALA A 43 -13.42 -36.00 28.46
C ALA A 43 -13.73 -37.16 27.48
N THR A 44 -12.89 -38.17 27.58
CA THR A 44 -12.70 -39.40 26.78
C THR A 44 -13.76 -40.51 26.99
N GLY A 45 -13.99 -41.36 25.97
CA GLY A 45 -14.27 -42.80 26.16
C GLY A 45 -15.58 -43.38 25.61
N ASP A 46 -15.43 -44.25 24.60
CA ASP A 46 -16.10 -45.55 24.35
C ASP A 46 -17.61 -45.70 24.00
N HIS A 47 -17.87 -46.80 23.27
CA HIS A 47 -19.07 -47.31 22.59
C HIS A 47 -20.45 -47.23 23.31
N GLY A 48 -21.53 -47.06 22.52
CA GLY A 48 -22.89 -47.51 22.93
C GLY A 48 -24.06 -46.88 22.17
N ALA A 49 -24.85 -47.72 21.49
CA ALA A 49 -26.11 -47.36 20.85
C ALA A 49 -27.22 -46.99 21.86
N LEU A 50 -28.17 -46.12 21.47
CA LEU A 50 -29.64 -46.31 21.53
C LEU A 50 -30.45 -45.01 21.74
N ARG A 51 -31.61 -45.00 21.06
CA ARG A 51 -32.90 -44.34 21.35
C ARG A 51 -33.07 -42.84 21.06
N ARG A 52 -33.65 -42.58 19.87
CA ARG A 52 -34.50 -41.43 19.55
C ARG A 52 -35.72 -41.37 20.48
N SER A 53 -35.89 -40.26 21.20
CA SER A 53 -37.12 -39.91 21.94
C SER A 53 -38.01 -39.01 21.08
N GLN A 54 -39.32 -39.29 21.06
CA GLN A 54 -40.35 -38.60 20.29
C GLN A 54 -40.86 -37.32 21.02
N SER A 55 -39.99 -36.37 21.32
CA SER A 55 -40.37 -35.15 22.06
C SER A 55 -40.27 -33.83 21.28
N ASP A 56 -39.66 -33.81 20.09
CA ASP A 56 -39.37 -32.54 19.39
C ASP A 56 -40.46 -32.08 18.40
N ARG A 57 -41.50 -32.88 18.17
CA ARG A 57 -42.50 -32.58 17.13
C ARG A 57 -43.63 -31.65 17.59
N THR A 58 -43.91 -31.58 18.90
CA THR A 58 -45.00 -30.79 19.47
C THR A 58 -44.61 -29.35 19.79
N GLU A 59 -43.34 -29.09 20.11
CA GLU A 59 -42.86 -27.74 20.41
C GLU A 59 -42.75 -26.85 19.17
N TYR A 60 -42.42 -27.45 18.02
CA TYR A 60 -42.28 -26.72 16.75
C TYR A 60 -43.63 -26.28 16.17
N SER A 61 -44.66 -27.13 16.28
CA SER A 61 -46.01 -26.82 15.80
C SER A 61 -46.71 -25.77 16.67
N GLN A 62 -46.50 -25.79 18.00
CA GLN A 62 -47.07 -24.78 18.91
C GLN A 62 -46.49 -23.39 18.64
N LYS A 63 -45.17 -23.29 18.40
CA LYS A 63 -44.49 -22.02 18.06
C LYS A 63 -44.86 -21.48 16.67
N LEU A 64 -45.24 -22.34 15.71
CA LEU A 64 -45.71 -21.88 14.40
C LEU A 64 -47.15 -21.33 14.46
N GLN A 65 -48.00 -21.91 15.31
CA GLN A 65 -49.40 -21.53 15.45
C GLN A 65 -49.56 -20.22 16.26
N GLU A 66 -48.65 -19.98 17.21
CA GLU A 66 -48.54 -18.72 17.95
C GLU A 66 -48.14 -17.54 17.04
N LYS A 67 -47.38 -17.79 15.97
CA LYS A 67 -46.93 -16.76 15.01
C LYS A 67 -47.93 -16.39 13.91
N MET A 68 -49.04 -17.11 13.78
CA MET A 68 -50.06 -16.85 12.75
C MET A 68 -51.40 -16.32 13.28
N SER A 69 -51.49 -15.99 14.57
CA SER A 69 -52.70 -15.38 15.15
C SER A 69 -52.60 -13.85 15.13
N PRO A 70 -53.61 -13.11 14.60
CA PRO A 70 -53.61 -11.66 14.63
C PRO A 70 -53.97 -11.18 16.05
N GLN A 71 -52.96 -10.76 16.82
CA GLN A 71 -53.15 -10.11 18.12
C GLN A 71 -53.63 -8.67 17.91
N VAL A 72 -54.91 -8.45 18.22
CA VAL A 72 -55.54 -7.14 18.38
C VAL A 72 -55.18 -6.62 19.76
N GLY A 73 -54.58 -5.44 19.84
CA GLY A 73 -54.44 -4.69 21.09
C GLY A 73 -53.10 -4.83 21.81
N SER A 74 -52.07 -4.21 21.25
CA SER A 74 -50.99 -3.62 22.04
C SER A 74 -50.54 -2.35 21.32
N SER A 75 -50.82 -1.21 21.94
CA SER A 75 -50.25 0.07 21.56
C SER A 75 -48.74 0.02 21.79
N SER A 76 -48.01 -0.49 20.79
CA SER A 76 -46.61 -0.12 20.63
C SER A 76 -46.56 1.40 20.46
N PRO A 77 -45.72 2.15 21.20
CA PRO A 77 -45.45 3.51 20.77
C PRO A 77 -44.83 3.36 19.38
N ALA A 78 -45.47 3.97 18.38
CA ALA A 78 -44.88 4.09 17.05
C ALA A 78 -43.57 4.86 17.24
N THR A 79 -42.44 4.14 17.32
CA THR A 79 -41.12 4.74 17.26
C THR A 79 -41.08 5.52 15.95
N SER A 80 -41.11 6.84 16.07
CA SER A 80 -41.22 7.68 14.89
C SER A 80 -39.94 7.53 14.06
N PRO A 81 -39.99 7.61 12.71
CA PRO A 81 -38.78 7.56 11.87
C PRO A 81 -37.67 8.54 12.31
N GLN A 82 -38.04 9.62 13.00
CA GLN A 82 -37.11 10.58 13.59
C GLN A 82 -36.28 10.05 14.76
N GLU A 83 -36.84 9.14 15.58
CA GLU A 83 -36.13 8.55 16.72
C GLU A 83 -35.01 7.60 16.24
N ASP A 84 -35.26 6.88 15.16
CA ASP A 84 -34.26 6.03 14.50
C ASP A 84 -33.15 6.86 13.86
N GLU A 85 -33.48 7.95 13.16
CA GLU A 85 -32.47 8.86 12.54
C GLU A 85 -31.60 9.58 13.58
N GLU A 86 -32.19 10.03 14.68
CA GLU A 86 -31.45 10.68 15.77
C GLU A 86 -30.52 9.69 16.50
N GLN A 87 -30.98 8.44 16.69
CA GLN A 87 -30.13 7.40 17.27
C GLN A 87 -28.97 7.02 16.34
N VAL A 88 -29.20 6.95 15.03
CA VAL A 88 -28.15 6.75 14.01
C VAL A 88 -27.13 7.89 14.05
N ARG A 89 -27.58 9.15 14.07
CA ARG A 89 -26.71 10.33 14.17
C ARG A 89 -25.83 10.29 15.42
N ARG A 90 -26.41 9.95 16.59
CA ARG A 90 -25.65 9.77 17.83
C ARG A 90 -24.58 8.69 17.72
N ARG A 91 -24.90 7.54 17.11
CA ARG A 91 -23.92 6.46 16.89
C ARG A 91 -22.80 6.88 15.95
N MET A 92 -23.12 7.58 14.86
CA MET A 92 -22.13 8.14 13.93
C MET A 92 -21.18 9.10 14.65
N MET A 93 -21.70 10.04 15.43
CA MET A 93 -20.89 11.00 16.19
C MET A 93 -20.02 10.35 17.26
N ALA A 94 -20.55 9.36 17.99
CA ALA A 94 -19.75 8.59 18.94
C ALA A 94 -18.58 7.85 18.25
N LYS A 95 -18.80 7.38 17.01
CA LYS A 95 -17.74 6.77 16.20
C LYS A 95 -16.74 7.82 15.69
N ARG A 96 -17.21 8.98 15.22
CA ARG A 96 -16.38 10.12 14.79
C ARG A 96 -15.35 10.50 15.87
N VAL A 97 -15.79 10.66 17.12
CA VAL A 97 -14.91 10.99 18.26
C VAL A 97 -13.78 9.98 18.41
N LYS A 98 -14.09 8.68 18.34
CA LYS A 98 -13.08 7.61 18.47
C LYS A 98 -12.07 7.64 17.34
N ILE A 99 -12.51 7.90 16.11
CA ILE A 99 -11.64 7.97 14.93
C ILE A 99 -10.70 9.17 15.02
N ILE A 100 -11.19 10.33 15.47
CA ILE A 100 -10.36 11.52 15.67
C ILE A 100 -9.32 11.25 16.77
N ALA A 101 -9.72 10.64 17.88
CA ALA A 101 -8.79 10.24 18.94
C ALA A 101 -7.73 9.25 18.43
N GLU A 102 -8.10 8.24 17.63
CA GLU A 102 -7.16 7.31 17.00
C GLU A 102 -6.22 8.03 16.02
N LEU A 103 -6.72 8.95 15.20
CA LEU A 103 -5.90 9.74 14.29
C LEU A 103 -4.83 10.52 15.05
N MET A 104 -5.22 11.24 16.11
CA MET A 104 -4.30 12.03 16.92
C MET A 104 -3.28 11.16 17.64
N GLN A 105 -3.74 10.09 18.33
CA GLN A 105 -2.85 9.23 19.08
C GLN A 105 -1.83 8.55 18.15
N THR A 106 -2.28 8.02 17.02
CA THR A 106 -1.38 7.37 16.07
C THR A 106 -0.46 8.34 15.34
N GLU A 107 -0.81 9.62 15.23
CA GLU A 107 0.09 10.67 14.72
C GLU A 107 1.16 11.01 15.76
N LYS A 108 0.80 11.14 17.04
CA LYS A 108 1.74 11.32 18.15
C LYS A 108 2.75 10.19 18.24
N ASP A 109 2.27 8.95 18.19
CA ASP A 109 3.14 7.77 18.21
C ASP A 109 4.08 7.74 17.00
N TYR A 110 3.57 8.09 15.81
CA TYR A 110 4.38 8.16 14.60
C TYR A 110 5.48 9.23 14.68
N ILE A 111 5.16 10.43 15.16
CA ILE A 111 6.13 11.52 15.34
C ILE A 111 7.18 11.12 16.38
N SER A 112 6.76 10.54 17.50
CA SER A 112 7.66 10.02 18.54
C SER A 112 8.64 8.99 17.96
N ASP A 113 8.15 8.05 17.14
CA ASP A 113 9.00 7.06 16.48
C ASP A 113 10.05 7.72 15.57
N LEU A 114 9.66 8.74 14.81
CA LEU A 114 10.57 9.47 13.93
C LEU A 114 11.59 10.29 14.71
N ASP A 115 11.17 10.97 15.77
CA ASP A 115 12.03 11.78 16.63
C ASP A 115 13.09 10.92 17.32
N LEU A 116 12.69 9.77 17.87
CA LEU A 116 13.61 8.79 18.43
C LEU A 116 14.58 8.26 17.37
N CYS A 117 14.10 7.96 16.16
CA CYS A 117 14.99 7.55 15.06
C CYS A 117 16.03 8.64 14.75
N ILE A 118 15.63 9.91 14.70
CA ILE A 118 16.54 11.03 14.44
C ILE A 118 17.57 11.16 15.56
N LYS A 119 17.13 11.16 16.83
CA LYS A 119 17.98 11.39 18.00
C LYS A 119 18.91 10.22 18.32
N GLU A 120 18.43 8.99 18.23
CA GLU A 120 19.15 7.80 18.71
C GLU A 120 19.88 7.03 17.59
N VAL A 121 19.52 7.30 16.33
CA VAL A 121 20.13 6.62 15.18
C VAL A 121 20.86 7.61 14.28
N ILE A 122 20.16 8.59 13.73
CA ILE A 122 20.72 9.46 12.68
C ILE A 122 21.82 10.36 13.24
N GLN A 123 21.56 11.06 14.34
CA GLN A 123 22.54 11.96 14.95
C GLN A 123 23.81 11.22 15.42
N PRO A 124 23.73 10.07 16.12
CA PRO A 124 24.92 9.29 16.49
C PRO A 124 25.71 8.77 15.29
N LEU A 125 25.05 8.30 14.24
CA LEU A 125 25.73 7.82 13.03
C LEU A 125 26.44 8.97 12.30
N ARG A 126 25.79 10.14 12.16
CA ARG A 126 26.43 11.34 11.61
C ARG A 126 27.64 11.78 12.43
N LYS A 127 27.52 11.77 13.76
CA LYS A 127 28.61 12.16 14.68
C LYS A 127 29.82 11.22 14.60
N LYS A 128 29.60 9.92 14.40
CA LYS A 128 30.69 8.93 14.27
C LYS A 128 31.48 9.05 12.97
N GLN A 129 30.91 9.66 11.92
CA GLN A 129 31.55 9.83 10.60
C GLN A 129 32.18 8.52 10.07
N ILE A 130 31.40 7.44 10.09
CA ILE A 130 31.87 6.11 9.67
C ILE A 130 32.19 6.16 8.17
N ALA A 131 33.43 5.80 7.81
CA ALA A 131 33.85 5.76 6.42
C ALA A 131 32.94 4.80 5.61
N ARG A 132 32.53 5.20 4.40
CA ARG A 132 31.64 4.44 3.50
C ARG A 132 30.20 4.28 3.98
N PHE A 133 29.81 4.91 5.10
CA PHE A 133 28.43 4.94 5.56
C PHE A 133 27.78 6.28 5.20
N ASP A 134 26.85 6.25 4.26
CA ASP A 134 26.09 7.43 3.83
C ASP A 134 24.77 7.50 4.61
N VAL A 135 24.80 8.27 5.70
CA VAL A 135 23.62 8.45 6.57
C VAL A 135 22.51 9.20 5.85
N ASP A 136 22.83 10.23 5.07
CA ASP A 136 21.84 11.08 4.41
C ASP A 136 21.20 10.39 3.20
N GLY A 137 21.97 9.54 2.50
CA GLY A 137 21.42 8.63 1.49
C GLY A 137 20.50 7.57 2.10
N LEU A 138 20.89 6.98 3.23
CA LEU A 138 20.10 5.94 3.91
C LEU A 138 18.78 6.49 4.49
N PHE A 139 18.82 7.63 5.16
CA PHE A 139 17.63 8.20 5.82
C PHE A 139 16.90 9.26 4.98
N SER A 140 17.41 9.60 3.79
CA SER A 140 16.75 10.49 2.84
C SER A 140 16.38 11.83 3.52
N ASN A 141 15.14 12.28 3.37
CA ASN A 141 14.60 13.50 3.98
C ASN A 141 13.70 13.21 5.18
N ILE A 142 14.00 12.18 5.98
CA ILE A 142 13.16 11.79 7.13
C ILE A 142 12.96 12.93 8.15
N GLU A 143 13.94 13.83 8.29
CA GLU A 143 13.81 15.01 9.16
C GLU A 143 12.74 15.98 8.66
N LEU A 144 12.61 16.16 7.34
CA LEU A 144 11.52 16.95 6.75
C LEU A 144 10.18 16.23 6.88
N VAL A 145 10.17 14.89 6.75
CA VAL A 145 8.98 14.08 7.00
C VAL A 145 8.50 14.26 8.44
N HIS A 146 9.41 14.22 9.42
CA HIS A 146 9.09 14.50 10.81
C HIS A 146 8.50 15.91 10.98
N GLN A 147 9.11 16.94 10.39
CA GLN A 147 8.63 18.32 10.48
C GLN A 147 7.21 18.49 9.92
N VAL A 148 6.92 17.94 8.73
CA VAL A 148 5.57 18.08 8.14
C VAL A 148 4.52 17.31 8.94
N SER A 149 4.89 16.17 9.52
CA SER A 149 4.00 15.37 10.37
C SER A 149 3.72 16.08 11.70
N ALA A 150 4.74 16.67 12.31
CA ALA A 150 4.59 17.51 13.51
C ALA A 150 3.69 18.73 13.25
N ASN A 151 3.81 19.35 12.07
CA ASN A 151 2.91 20.44 11.67
C ASN A 151 1.45 19.95 11.53
N LEU A 152 1.23 18.79 10.88
CA LEU A 152 -0.10 18.17 10.81
C LEU A 152 -0.67 17.93 12.22
N LEU A 153 0.12 17.37 13.15
CA LEU A 153 -0.34 17.16 14.52
C LEU A 153 -0.72 18.48 15.21
N SER A 154 0.11 19.53 15.07
CA SER A 154 -0.17 20.85 15.64
C SER A 154 -1.50 21.42 15.13
N LEU A 155 -1.77 21.30 13.82
CA LEU A 155 -3.04 21.76 13.23
C LEU A 155 -4.24 20.90 13.68
N LEU A 156 -4.03 19.59 13.88
CA LEU A 156 -5.07 18.71 14.44
C LEU A 156 -5.37 19.05 15.91
N GLU A 157 -4.35 19.37 16.70
CA GLU A 157 -4.52 19.82 18.09
C GLU A 157 -5.28 21.14 18.14
N GLU A 158 -4.93 22.13 17.31
CA GLU A 158 -5.67 23.39 17.21
C GLU A 158 -7.15 23.18 16.83
N ALA A 159 -7.44 22.24 15.94
CA ALA A 159 -8.80 21.93 15.51
C ALA A 159 -9.63 21.11 16.52
N THR A 160 -9.02 20.60 17.59
CA THR A 160 -9.68 19.66 18.52
C THR A 160 -9.61 20.04 20.00
N THR A 161 -8.55 20.73 20.44
CA THR A 161 -8.38 21.16 21.83
C THR A 161 -9.41 22.22 22.20
N ASP A 162 -10.16 21.99 23.28
CA ASP A 162 -11.24 22.85 23.75
C ASP A 162 -12.36 23.11 22.74
N VAL A 163 -12.44 22.29 21.68
CA VAL A 163 -13.51 22.33 20.68
C VAL A 163 -14.47 21.16 20.90
N GLU A 164 -15.76 21.47 21.06
CA GLU A 164 -16.79 20.44 21.18
C GLU A 164 -16.77 19.50 19.95
N PRO A 165 -16.92 18.18 20.12
CA PRO A 165 -16.83 17.22 19.01
C PRO A 165 -17.67 17.54 17.76
N PRO A 166 -18.90 18.10 17.86
CA PRO A 166 -19.70 18.50 16.70
C PRO A 166 -19.16 19.72 15.94
N MET A 167 -18.20 20.46 16.52
CA MET A 167 -17.61 21.67 15.94
C MET A 167 -16.20 21.41 15.38
N GLN A 168 -15.61 20.24 15.64
CA GLN A 168 -14.27 19.88 15.15
C GLN A 168 -14.27 19.75 13.61
N ILE A 169 -13.42 20.50 12.92
CA ILE A 169 -13.30 20.52 11.45
C ILE A 169 -11.94 19.93 11.05
N ILE A 170 -11.90 18.65 10.70
CA ILE A 170 -10.65 17.92 10.40
C ILE A 170 -10.32 17.95 8.91
N GLY A 171 -11.34 18.02 8.05
CA GLY A 171 -11.14 18.04 6.60
C GLY A 171 -10.28 19.22 6.14
N GLU A 172 -10.50 20.40 6.72
CA GLU A 172 -9.77 21.61 6.35
C GLU A 172 -8.28 21.52 6.74
N VAL A 173 -7.96 20.92 7.88
CA VAL A 173 -6.57 20.66 8.32
C VAL A 173 -5.78 19.89 7.25
N PHE A 174 -6.38 18.82 6.71
CA PHE A 174 -5.74 18.03 5.65
C PHE A 174 -5.64 18.79 4.32
N LEU A 175 -6.60 19.67 4.02
CA LEU A 175 -6.54 20.50 2.81
C LEU A 175 -5.46 21.57 2.89
N GLN A 176 -5.21 22.13 4.07
CA GLN A 176 -4.14 23.08 4.33
C GLN A 176 -2.76 22.43 4.17
N ILE A 177 -2.56 21.22 4.73
CA ILE A 177 -1.24 20.57 4.74
C ILE A 177 -0.92 19.78 3.47
N LYS A 178 -1.89 19.53 2.57
CA LYS A 178 -1.74 18.61 1.43
C LYS A 178 -0.52 18.87 0.55
N GLY A 179 -0.18 20.14 0.29
CA GLY A 179 0.94 20.53 -0.56
C GLY A 179 2.29 20.16 0.08
N PRO A 180 2.61 20.73 1.26
CA PRO A 180 3.80 20.35 2.02
C PRO A 180 3.94 18.85 2.25
N LEU A 181 2.82 18.18 2.56
CA LEU A 181 2.78 16.73 2.74
C LEU A 181 3.20 16.00 1.45
N GLU A 182 2.58 16.35 0.32
CA GLU A 182 2.85 15.72 -0.97
C GLU A 182 4.31 15.92 -1.40
N ASP A 183 4.83 17.14 -1.32
CA ASP A 183 6.20 17.48 -1.75
C ASP A 183 7.25 16.75 -0.91
N THR A 184 7.01 16.64 0.40
CA THR A 184 7.93 15.96 1.33
C THR A 184 7.93 14.44 1.14
N TYR A 185 6.73 13.83 1.12
CA TYR A 185 6.61 12.36 1.04
C TYR A 185 6.96 11.82 -0.35
N LYS A 186 6.77 12.59 -1.44
CA LYS A 186 7.24 12.20 -2.78
C LYS A 186 8.74 11.92 -2.80
N ILE A 187 9.54 12.81 -2.21
CA ILE A 187 11.00 12.67 -2.15
C ILE A 187 11.38 11.43 -1.33
N TYR A 188 10.75 11.26 -0.16
CA TYR A 188 11.05 10.13 0.71
C TYR A 188 10.74 8.80 0.06
N CYS A 189 9.51 8.64 -0.45
CA CYS A 189 9.05 7.42 -1.10
C CYS A 189 9.81 7.10 -2.39
N TYR A 190 10.27 8.12 -3.13
CA TYR A 190 11.10 7.95 -4.32
C TYR A 190 12.48 7.38 -4.00
N ARG A 191 13.11 7.84 -2.91
CA ARG A 191 14.45 7.40 -2.48
C ARG A 191 14.44 6.14 -1.61
N HIS A 192 13.29 5.77 -1.04
CA HIS A 192 13.16 4.64 -0.12
C HIS A 192 13.71 3.31 -0.68
N ASP A 193 13.49 3.00 -1.96
CA ASP A 193 13.96 1.73 -2.53
C ASP A 193 15.50 1.70 -2.68
N ASP A 194 16.12 2.85 -2.93
CA ASP A 194 17.58 2.98 -2.99
C ASP A 194 18.16 2.87 -1.57
N ALA A 195 17.55 3.55 -0.61
CA ALA A 195 17.89 3.47 0.80
C ALA A 195 17.76 2.04 1.35
N HIS A 196 16.72 1.30 0.95
CA HIS A 196 16.57 -0.10 1.30
C HIS A 196 17.69 -0.97 0.72
N THR A 197 18.06 -0.72 -0.55
CA THR A 197 19.21 -1.41 -1.17
C THR A 197 20.52 -1.09 -0.47
N MET A 198 20.72 0.15 -0.03
CA MET A 198 21.88 0.56 0.77
C MET A 198 21.91 -0.15 2.13
N LEU A 199 20.77 -0.23 2.82
CA LEU A 199 20.66 -0.97 4.08
C LEU A 199 21.08 -2.44 3.91
N GLU A 200 20.57 -3.13 2.88
CA GLU A 200 20.96 -4.51 2.57
C GLU A 200 22.47 -4.64 2.29
N SER A 201 23.10 -3.62 1.69
CA SER A 201 24.54 -3.60 1.48
C SER A 201 25.31 -3.43 2.79
N TYR A 202 24.86 -2.54 3.67
CA TYR A 202 25.48 -2.31 4.98
C TYR A 202 25.31 -3.51 5.92
N GLU A 203 24.23 -4.27 5.79
CA GLU A 203 24.02 -5.51 6.55
C GLU A 203 24.90 -6.68 6.10
N LYS A 204 25.56 -6.58 4.94
CA LYS A 204 26.55 -7.57 4.46
C LYS A 204 27.97 -7.27 4.93
N ASP A 205 28.25 -6.03 5.32
CA ASP A 205 29.52 -5.60 5.87
C ASP A 205 29.46 -5.68 7.40
N GLU A 206 30.29 -6.51 8.03
CA GLU A 206 30.19 -6.74 9.48
C GLU A 206 30.54 -5.51 10.33
N GLU A 207 31.39 -4.61 9.85
CA GLU A 207 31.73 -3.38 10.57
C GLU A 207 30.53 -2.41 10.55
N LEU A 208 29.98 -2.15 9.36
CA LEU A 208 28.83 -1.25 9.19
C LEU A 208 27.57 -1.80 9.88
N LYS A 209 27.35 -3.11 9.77
CA LYS A 209 26.28 -3.82 10.46
C LYS A 209 26.41 -3.72 11.98
N GLN A 210 27.62 -3.76 12.54
CA GLN A 210 27.80 -3.58 13.98
C GLN A 210 27.37 -2.18 14.41
N HIS A 211 27.71 -1.14 13.65
CA HIS A 211 27.27 0.21 13.96
C HIS A 211 25.74 0.36 13.92
N LEU A 212 25.07 -0.21 12.92
CA LEU A 212 23.61 -0.26 12.83
C LEU A 212 22.99 -1.02 14.00
N ARG A 213 23.52 -2.20 14.34
CA ARG A 213 23.05 -3.03 15.46
C ARG A 213 23.09 -2.28 16.79
N HIS A 214 24.18 -1.56 17.07
CA HIS A 214 24.28 -0.77 18.30
C HIS A 214 23.18 0.30 18.40
N CYS A 215 22.93 1.04 17.32
CA CYS A 215 21.87 2.05 17.30
C CYS A 215 20.47 1.41 17.46
N VAL A 216 20.21 0.30 16.79
CA VAL A 216 18.93 -0.43 16.93
C VAL A 216 18.75 -0.99 18.34
N GLN A 217 19.81 -1.47 18.99
CA GLN A 217 19.75 -1.96 20.37
C GLN A 217 19.43 -0.85 21.37
N SER A 218 20.09 0.31 21.24
CA SER A 218 19.78 1.49 22.05
C SER A 218 18.31 1.88 21.92
N LEU A 219 17.82 1.90 20.68
CA LEU A 219 16.42 2.22 20.40
C LEU A 219 15.46 1.16 20.98
N LYS A 220 15.74 -0.13 20.80
CA LYS A 220 14.92 -1.22 21.39
C LYS A 220 14.79 -1.09 22.90
N LYS A 221 15.87 -0.73 23.59
CA LYS A 221 15.84 -0.53 25.05
C LYS A 221 14.86 0.59 25.45
N ILE A 222 14.89 1.72 24.74
CA ILE A 222 13.95 2.83 24.99
C ILE A 222 12.51 2.38 24.73
N TYR A 223 12.27 1.67 23.63
CA TYR A 223 10.95 1.13 23.31
C TYR A 223 10.44 0.12 24.34
N GLU A 224 11.32 -0.72 24.92
CA GLU A 224 10.98 -1.64 26.01
C GLU A 224 10.60 -0.87 27.28
N GLU A 225 11.35 0.18 27.63
CA GLU A 225 11.04 1.08 28.77
C GLU A 225 9.71 1.81 28.59
N GLU A 226 9.36 2.18 27.34
CA GLU A 226 8.07 2.79 26.99
C GLU A 226 6.91 1.79 26.81
N GLY A 227 7.16 0.49 26.97
CA GLY A 227 6.14 -0.55 26.80
C GLY A 227 5.70 -0.79 25.34
N LYS A 228 6.55 -0.45 24.37
CA LYS A 228 6.32 -0.57 22.92
C LYS A 228 7.26 -1.64 22.28
N PRO A 229 7.11 -2.95 22.54
CA PRO A 229 8.10 -3.97 22.12
C PRO A 229 8.16 -4.25 20.61
N ASN A 230 7.35 -3.57 19.78
CA ASN A 230 7.13 -3.92 18.38
C ASN A 230 8.24 -3.48 17.41
N LEU A 231 9.34 -2.91 17.91
CA LEU A 231 10.46 -2.52 17.05
C LEU A 231 11.34 -3.74 16.73
N MET A 232 11.32 -4.20 15.49
CA MET A 232 12.05 -5.40 15.09
C MET A 232 13.46 -5.12 14.54
N ASP A 233 13.60 -4.15 13.63
CA ASP A 233 14.85 -3.84 12.91
C ASP A 233 14.86 -2.43 12.27
N MET A 234 15.99 -2.03 11.67
CA MET A 234 16.14 -0.72 11.02
C MET A 234 15.16 -0.51 9.85
N GLY A 235 14.95 -1.55 9.03
CA GLY A 235 14.02 -1.50 7.90
C GLY A 235 12.58 -1.20 8.35
N SER A 236 12.17 -1.75 9.50
CA SER A 236 10.85 -1.53 10.09
C SER A 236 10.61 -0.08 10.53
N LEU A 237 11.65 0.68 10.85
CA LEU A 237 11.55 2.14 11.09
C LEU A 237 11.46 2.91 9.78
N MET A 238 12.36 2.60 8.85
CA MET A 238 12.49 3.33 7.58
C MET A 238 11.23 3.22 6.70
N ILE A 239 10.45 2.13 6.84
CA ILE A 239 9.21 1.95 6.10
C ILE A 239 8.01 2.71 6.69
N LYS A 240 8.09 3.17 7.96
CA LYS A 240 6.96 3.84 8.65
C LYS A 240 6.40 5.04 7.88
N PRO A 241 7.20 5.97 7.31
CA PRO A 241 6.64 7.05 6.50
C PRO A 241 5.85 6.58 5.28
N VAL A 242 6.36 5.56 4.58
CA VAL A 242 5.66 4.98 3.42
C VAL A 242 4.32 4.39 3.86
N GLN A 243 4.28 3.74 5.03
CA GLN A 243 3.05 3.22 5.60
C GLN A 243 2.09 4.36 6.02
N ARG A 244 2.59 5.41 6.68
CA ARG A 244 1.76 6.49 7.23
C ARG A 244 1.00 7.24 6.14
N VAL A 245 1.66 7.63 5.05
CA VAL A 245 1.00 8.36 3.95
C VAL A 245 -0.14 7.55 3.31
N MET A 246 -0.05 6.22 3.35
CA MET A 246 -1.11 5.31 2.89
C MET A 246 -2.27 5.16 3.88
N LYS A 247 -2.08 5.50 5.17
CA LYS A 247 -3.13 5.41 6.20
C LYS A 247 -4.08 6.61 6.19
N TYR A 248 -3.63 7.82 5.81
CA TYR A 248 -4.49 9.01 5.82
C TYR A 248 -5.81 8.84 5.04
N PRO A 249 -5.84 8.29 3.81
CA PRO A 249 -7.11 8.06 3.12
C PRO A 249 -8.03 7.08 3.83
N LEU A 250 -7.49 6.09 4.56
CA LEU A 250 -8.29 5.10 5.27
C LEU A 250 -8.97 5.72 6.49
N LEU A 251 -8.21 6.51 7.26
CA LEU A 251 -8.72 7.25 8.42
C LEU A 251 -9.77 8.29 7.99
N LEU A 252 -9.49 9.07 6.95
CA LEU A 252 -10.43 10.07 6.42
C LEU A 252 -11.70 9.43 5.84
N CYS A 253 -11.59 8.27 5.19
CA CYS A 253 -12.75 7.52 4.71
C CYS A 253 -13.64 7.07 5.88
N GLU A 254 -13.04 6.51 6.93
CA GLU A 254 -13.80 6.09 8.10
C GLU A 254 -14.45 7.28 8.82
N LEU A 255 -13.72 8.40 8.91
CA LEU A 255 -14.19 9.65 9.49
C LEU A 255 -15.38 10.22 8.70
N LEU A 256 -15.28 10.29 7.37
CA LEU A 256 -16.36 10.74 6.49
C LEU A 256 -17.61 9.85 6.65
N ASN A 257 -17.44 8.53 6.65
CA ASN A 257 -18.54 7.57 6.85
C ASN A 257 -19.21 7.68 8.22
N SER A 258 -18.55 8.32 9.19
CA SER A 258 -19.05 8.56 10.54
C SER A 258 -19.51 10.01 10.73
N THR A 259 -19.59 10.80 9.66
CA THR A 259 -19.94 12.22 9.68
C THR A 259 -21.21 12.45 8.86
N PRO A 260 -22.34 12.85 9.47
CA PRO A 260 -23.57 13.13 8.75
C PRO A 260 -23.37 14.20 7.66
N ALA A 261 -24.14 14.12 6.57
CA ALA A 261 -24.06 15.06 5.46
C ALA A 261 -24.38 16.51 5.86
N SER A 262 -25.13 16.71 6.94
CA SER A 262 -25.45 18.02 7.51
C SER A 262 -24.32 18.63 8.34
N HIS A 263 -23.27 17.87 8.67
CA HIS A 263 -22.17 18.36 9.49
C HIS A 263 -21.27 19.30 8.68
N PRO A 264 -20.80 20.44 9.24
CA PRO A 264 -20.00 21.42 8.50
C PRO A 264 -18.72 20.84 7.87
N ASP A 265 -18.08 19.88 8.56
CA ASP A 265 -16.87 19.20 8.08
C ASP A 265 -17.10 18.21 6.93
N HIS A 266 -18.35 17.82 6.62
CA HIS A 266 -18.61 16.73 5.68
C HIS A 266 -18.00 17.00 4.29
N LYS A 267 -18.20 18.20 3.76
CA LYS A 267 -17.67 18.55 2.43
C LYS A 267 -16.14 18.68 2.42
N ALA A 268 -15.58 19.24 3.49
CA ALA A 268 -14.13 19.35 3.65
C ALA A 268 -13.48 17.95 3.71
N LEU A 269 -14.10 17.00 4.41
CA LEU A 269 -13.64 15.61 4.48
C LEU A 269 -13.70 14.88 3.15
N GLU A 270 -14.74 15.08 2.34
CA GLU A 270 -14.79 14.53 0.97
C GLU A 270 -13.59 15.01 0.15
N ASN A 271 -13.34 16.31 0.17
CA ASN A 271 -12.25 16.93 -0.58
C ASN A 271 -10.87 16.48 -0.05
N ALA A 272 -10.71 16.40 1.28
CA ALA A 272 -9.49 15.92 1.92
C ALA A 272 -9.20 14.46 1.58
N LEU A 273 -10.23 13.59 1.62
CA LEU A 273 -10.11 12.19 1.23
C LEU A 273 -9.66 12.06 -0.23
N PHE A 274 -10.24 12.85 -1.13
CA PHE A 274 -9.84 12.88 -2.53
C PHE A 274 -8.37 13.34 -2.68
N ALA A 275 -7.97 14.42 -1.99
CA ALA A 275 -6.61 14.92 -2.02
C ALA A 275 -5.59 13.87 -1.53
N MET A 276 -5.84 13.22 -0.38
CA MET A 276 -4.93 12.20 0.16
C MET A 276 -4.85 10.94 -0.72
N LYS A 277 -5.96 10.56 -1.40
CA LYS A 277 -5.92 9.50 -2.41
C LYS A 277 -5.03 9.89 -3.59
N ASN A 278 -5.16 11.12 -4.09
CA ASN A 278 -4.35 11.60 -5.21
C ASN A 278 -2.85 11.67 -4.88
N ILE A 279 -2.48 12.08 -3.67
CA ILE A 279 -1.08 12.05 -3.21
C ILE A 279 -0.50 10.64 -3.37
N ASN A 280 -1.22 9.61 -2.89
CA ASN A 280 -0.76 8.22 -3.00
C ASN A 280 -0.67 7.75 -4.47
N VAL A 281 -1.62 8.15 -5.32
CA VAL A 281 -1.55 7.87 -6.77
C VAL A 281 -0.32 8.52 -7.41
N ASN A 282 -0.06 9.80 -7.10
CA ASN A 282 1.05 10.56 -7.63
C ASN A 282 2.40 9.97 -7.21
N ILE A 283 2.55 9.61 -5.93
CA ILE A 283 3.74 8.94 -5.40
C ILE A 283 3.94 7.60 -6.11
N ASN A 284 2.89 6.79 -6.24
CA ASN A 284 2.98 5.47 -6.87
C ASN A 284 3.36 5.57 -8.36
N GLU A 285 2.79 6.52 -9.09
CA GLU A 285 3.14 6.76 -10.49
C GLU A 285 4.57 7.27 -10.66
N LEU A 286 5.05 8.12 -9.73
CA LEU A 286 6.46 8.55 -9.70
C LEU A 286 7.40 7.35 -9.53
N LYS A 287 7.09 6.43 -8.60
CA LYS A 287 7.86 5.19 -8.41
C LYS A 287 7.83 4.30 -9.67
N ARG A 288 6.66 4.12 -10.27
CA ARG A 288 6.51 3.34 -11.51
C ARG A 288 7.37 3.89 -12.65
N ARG A 289 7.43 5.22 -12.81
CA ARG A 289 8.27 5.87 -13.83
C ARG A 289 9.75 5.65 -13.56
N LYS A 290 10.18 5.73 -12.30
CA LYS A 290 11.56 5.40 -11.89
C LYS A 290 11.94 3.99 -12.32
N ASP A 291 11.11 3.00 -11.99
CA ASP A 291 11.35 1.60 -12.31
C ASP A 291 11.41 1.36 -13.82
N LEU A 292 10.55 2.03 -14.58
CA LEU A 292 10.55 1.96 -16.04
C LEU A 292 11.88 2.48 -16.61
N VAL A 293 12.35 3.64 -16.16
CA VAL A 293 13.62 4.23 -16.60
C VAL A 293 14.80 3.31 -16.24
N LEU A 294 14.85 2.79 -15.02
CA LEU A 294 15.91 1.89 -14.57
C LEU A 294 15.94 0.58 -15.38
N LYS A 295 14.78 0.03 -15.72
CA LYS A 295 14.68 -1.17 -16.56
C LYS A 295 15.27 -0.94 -17.95
N TYR A 296 15.01 0.21 -18.58
CA TYR A 296 15.57 0.50 -19.90
C TYR A 296 17.06 0.84 -19.87
N LYS A 297 17.53 1.55 -18.83
CA LYS A 297 18.97 1.79 -18.65
C LYS A 297 19.76 0.49 -18.51
N ARG A 298 19.31 -0.44 -17.65
CA ARG A 298 19.95 -1.75 -17.49
C ARG A 298 19.99 -2.55 -18.80
N ASN A 299 18.93 -2.48 -19.62
CA ASN A 299 18.93 -3.15 -20.92
C ASN A 299 19.86 -2.49 -21.95
N ASP A 300 20.18 -1.20 -21.82
CA ASP A 300 21.17 -0.52 -22.67
C ASP A 300 22.61 -0.84 -22.25
N ASP A 301 22.86 -1.04 -20.95
CA ASP A 301 24.17 -1.40 -20.41
C ASP A 301 24.51 -2.90 -20.62
N ASP A 302 23.49 -3.78 -20.64
CA ASP A 302 23.67 -5.24 -20.79
C ASP A 302 23.60 -5.75 -22.26
N GLU A 303 23.02 -4.99 -23.21
CA GLU A 303 22.97 -5.38 -24.64
C GLU A 303 23.84 -4.45 -25.50
N THR A 304 24.92 -4.97 -26.10
CA THR A 304 25.66 -4.22 -27.13
C THR A 304 24.72 -3.88 -28.30
N LEU A 305 24.88 -2.71 -28.94
CA LEU A 305 24.10 -2.31 -30.12
C LEU A 305 23.99 -3.43 -31.17
N LYS A 306 25.03 -4.26 -31.28
CA LYS A 306 25.13 -5.45 -32.13
C LYS A 306 24.03 -6.50 -31.86
N GLU A 307 23.63 -6.68 -30.60
CA GLU A 307 22.60 -7.62 -30.15
C GLU A 307 21.18 -7.08 -30.41
N LYS A 308 21.01 -5.75 -30.38
CA LYS A 308 19.78 -5.10 -30.84
C LYS A 308 19.61 -5.22 -32.36
N PHE A 309 20.69 -5.06 -33.12
CA PHE A 309 20.68 -5.24 -34.57
C PHE A 309 20.48 -6.71 -34.99
N SER A 310 20.94 -7.69 -34.21
CA SER A 310 20.76 -9.11 -34.53
C SER A 310 19.31 -9.59 -34.36
N ARG A 311 18.52 -8.93 -33.50
CA ARG A 311 17.08 -9.20 -33.31
C ARG A 311 16.20 -8.55 -34.37
N LEU A 312 16.73 -7.58 -35.12
CA LEU A 312 16.08 -7.06 -36.31
C LEU A 312 16.20 -8.09 -37.43
N ASN A 313 15.18 -8.94 -37.56
CA ASN A 313 15.10 -9.88 -38.67
C ASN A 313 14.92 -9.07 -39.99
N ILE A 314 16.03 -8.87 -40.71
CA ILE A 314 16.11 -8.14 -41.99
C ILE A 314 15.04 -8.62 -42.99
N HIS A 315 14.64 -9.90 -42.94
CA HIS A 315 13.56 -10.42 -43.78
C HIS A 315 12.18 -9.84 -43.44
N SER A 316 11.91 -9.55 -42.17
CA SER A 316 10.65 -8.93 -41.72
C SER A 316 10.57 -7.46 -42.10
N ILE A 317 11.70 -6.74 -42.03
CA ILE A 317 11.81 -5.35 -42.47
C ILE A 317 11.65 -5.26 -44.00
N SER A 318 12.31 -6.15 -44.76
CA SER A 318 12.15 -6.23 -46.20
C SER A 318 10.70 -6.53 -46.61
N LYS A 319 10.00 -7.44 -45.92
CA LYS A 319 8.58 -7.74 -46.19
C LYS A 319 7.66 -6.56 -45.86
N LYS A 320 7.90 -5.84 -44.75
CA LYS A 320 7.13 -4.62 -44.42
C LYS A 320 7.42 -3.47 -45.40
N SER A 321 8.67 -3.29 -45.80
CA SER A 321 9.06 -2.33 -46.84
C SER A 321 8.36 -2.64 -48.16
N LYS A 322 8.36 -3.90 -48.61
CA LYS A 322 7.64 -4.33 -49.83
C LYS A 322 6.13 -4.09 -49.74
N ARG A 323 5.52 -4.27 -48.57
CA ARG A 323 4.09 -3.93 -48.35
C ARG A 323 3.82 -2.44 -48.44
N VAL A 324 4.67 -1.60 -47.84
CA VAL A 324 4.53 -0.14 -47.93
C VAL A 324 4.75 0.34 -49.35
N THR A 325 5.75 -0.18 -50.06
CA THR A 325 6.00 0.15 -51.48
C THR A 325 4.84 -0.32 -52.38
N SER A 326 4.26 -1.50 -52.13
CA SER A 326 3.07 -1.97 -52.84
C SER A 326 1.85 -1.09 -52.57
N HIS A 327 1.63 -0.72 -51.30
CA HIS A 327 0.54 0.17 -50.92
C HIS A 327 0.69 1.57 -51.51
N LEU A 328 1.92 2.07 -51.59
CA LEU A 328 2.23 3.34 -52.25
C LEU A 328 1.98 3.26 -53.77
N LYS A 329 2.41 2.17 -54.43
CA LYS A 329 2.13 1.94 -55.87
C LYS A 329 0.62 1.91 -56.17
N ILE A 330 -0.17 1.31 -55.28
CA ILE A 330 -1.64 1.28 -55.40
C ILE A 330 -2.22 2.68 -55.21
N LEU A 331 -1.72 3.47 -54.25
CA LEU A 331 -2.20 4.82 -54.00
C LEU A 331 -1.83 5.82 -55.11
N THR A 332 -0.70 5.64 -55.79
CA THR A 332 -0.21 6.58 -56.81
C THR A 332 -0.57 6.19 -58.24
N GLY A 333 -1.31 5.09 -58.47
CA GLY A 333 -1.83 4.71 -59.80
C GLY A 333 -0.76 4.52 -60.88
N GLY A 334 0.48 4.21 -60.51
CA GLY A 334 1.61 4.19 -61.45
C GLY A 334 1.72 2.87 -62.21
N GLU A 335 1.24 2.82 -63.45
CA GLU A 335 1.63 1.80 -64.42
C GLU A 335 3.13 1.93 -64.77
N PRO A 336 3.83 0.82 -65.09
CA PRO A 336 5.19 0.89 -65.57
C PRO A 336 5.19 1.46 -67.00
N GLN A 337 5.78 2.65 -67.18
CA GLN A 337 6.22 3.05 -68.52
C GLN A 337 7.27 2.03 -68.98
N VAL A 338 6.92 1.27 -70.01
CA VAL A 338 7.84 0.46 -70.79
C VAL A 338 8.83 1.45 -71.42
N LEU A 339 10.04 1.52 -70.86
CA LEU A 339 11.19 2.09 -71.55
C LEU A 339 11.49 1.15 -72.73
N THR A 340 10.98 1.53 -73.90
CA THR A 340 11.40 0.96 -75.18
C THR A 340 12.80 1.47 -75.47
N ASP A 341 13.76 0.55 -75.57
CA ASP A 341 15.11 0.83 -76.05
C ASP A 341 15.04 1.34 -77.50
N PRO A 342 15.62 2.51 -77.84
CA PRO A 342 15.76 2.93 -79.22
C PRO A 342 17.08 2.39 -79.79
N ASN A 343 16.97 1.54 -80.84
CA ASN A 343 18.01 0.96 -81.71
C ASN A 343 18.60 -0.42 -81.35
N ALA A 344 17.88 -1.46 -81.75
CA ALA A 344 18.36 -2.65 -82.48
C ALA A 344 17.11 -3.20 -83.20
N ASP A 345 16.94 -3.22 -84.53
CA ASP A 345 17.87 -3.57 -85.60
C ASP A 345 17.53 -2.84 -86.90
N LEU A 346 18.55 -2.76 -87.76
CA LEU A 346 18.48 -2.35 -89.15
C LEU A 346 17.36 -3.07 -89.93
N HIS A 347 16.51 -2.31 -90.62
CA HIS A 347 16.45 -2.34 -92.09
C HIS A 347 15.79 -1.10 -92.69
#